data_AF-A0A1H4DD78-F1
#
_entry.id   AF-A0A1H4DD78-F1
#
_cell.length_a   1.000
_cell.length_b   1.000
_cell.length_c   1.000
_cell.angle_alpha   90.00
_cell.angle_beta   90.00
_cell.angle_gamma   90.00
#
_symmetry.space_group_name_H-M   'P 1'
#
loop_
_entity.id
_entity.type
_entity.pdbx_description
1 polymer ?
#
loop_
_entity_poly.entity_id
_entity_poly.type
_entity_poly.pdbx_seq_one_letter_code
_entity_poly.pdbx_strand_id
1 'polypeptide(L)'
;MMQAEGIKVCAELCEDPAFIRALDQLASSIAMKIGMANDDLTKDVRRQNQELGAVIYHRSANPVGSRPVRYEVSRVGTDVPLMGRVGEQNGFATSYPEISKDENVVAVVIGLRPNTRLHILTMPNRKNFWLNYANRVNRPVFLVGTGQLAGVRFIVHNEQFERLR
;
A
#
# COMPACT_ATOMS: atom_id res chain seq x y z
N MET A 1 18.49 -4.28 -24.09
CA MET A 1 17.77 -4.91 -22.95
C MET A 1 16.79 -3.88 -22.42
N MET A 2 15.50 -4.05 -22.71
CA MET A 2 14.45 -3.17 -22.18
C MET A 2 14.27 -3.51 -20.70
N GLN A 3 14.64 -2.60 -19.80
CA GLN A 3 14.18 -2.68 -18.41
C GLN A 3 12.65 -2.68 -18.45
N ALA A 4 12.04 -3.72 -17.87
CA ALA A 4 10.61 -3.85 -17.79
C ALA A 4 10.02 -2.61 -17.08
N GLU A 5 8.92 -2.11 -17.64
CA GLU A 5 8.33 -0.81 -17.31
C GLU A 5 7.93 -0.69 -15.82
N GLY A 6 7.58 -1.80 -15.16
CA GLY A 6 7.29 -1.82 -13.72
C GLY A 6 8.50 -1.54 -12.82
N ILE A 7 9.69 -2.05 -13.20
CA ILE A 7 10.96 -1.74 -12.52
C ILE A 7 11.31 -0.26 -12.69
N LYS A 8 11.00 0.34 -13.85
CA LYS A 8 11.24 1.77 -14.08
C LYS A 8 10.36 2.65 -13.20
N VAL A 9 9.08 2.32 -13.02
CA VAL A 9 8.18 3.09 -12.16
C VAL A 9 8.56 2.97 -10.68
N CYS A 10 9.03 1.81 -10.20
CA CYS A 10 9.71 1.81 -8.89
C CYS A 10 10.98 2.64 -8.98
N ALA A 11 11.87 2.46 -9.95
CA ALA A 11 13.12 3.22 -9.99
C ALA A 11 12.86 4.73 -9.84
N GLU A 12 11.90 5.29 -10.57
CA GLU A 12 11.56 6.72 -10.47
C GLU A 12 10.94 7.12 -9.12
N LEU A 13 10.01 6.34 -8.56
CA LEU A 13 9.39 6.64 -7.26
C LEU A 13 10.33 6.36 -6.09
N CYS A 14 11.02 5.24 -6.17
CA CYS A 14 11.93 4.68 -5.17
C CYS A 14 13.27 5.46 -5.13
N GLU A 15 13.59 6.24 -6.18
CA GLU A 15 14.68 7.24 -6.18
C GLU A 15 14.28 8.59 -5.55
N ASP A 16 12.98 8.90 -5.39
CA ASP A 16 12.53 10.13 -4.73
C ASP A 16 12.56 9.97 -3.19
N PRO A 17 13.44 10.67 -2.46
CA PRO A 17 13.53 10.55 -1.01
C PRO A 17 12.26 11.02 -0.27
N ALA A 18 11.47 11.93 -0.87
CA ALA A 18 10.19 12.34 -0.30
C ALA A 18 9.14 11.24 -0.42
N PHE A 19 9.14 10.50 -1.52
CA PHE A 19 8.26 9.34 -1.68
C PHE A 19 8.64 8.23 -0.70
N ILE A 20 9.92 7.90 -0.59
CA ILE A 20 10.41 6.89 0.36
C ILE A 20 10.01 7.24 1.80
N ARG A 21 10.14 8.50 2.22
CA ARG A 21 9.67 8.95 3.54
C ARG A 21 8.16 8.74 3.73
N ALA A 22 7.35 9.05 2.72
CA ALA A 22 5.91 8.83 2.77
C ALA A 22 5.57 7.32 2.84
N LEU A 23 6.27 6.51 2.05
CA LEU A 23 6.15 5.05 2.08
C LEU A 23 6.53 4.46 3.45
N ASP A 24 7.64 4.90 4.05
CA ASP A 24 8.09 4.45 5.37
C ASP A 24 7.11 4.85 6.48
N GLN A 25 6.62 6.09 6.43
CA GLN A 25 5.60 6.59 7.35
C GLN A 25 4.33 5.74 7.26
N LEU A 26 3.86 5.47 6.04
CA LEU A 26 2.64 4.70 5.82
C LEU A 26 2.80 3.23 6.18
N ALA A 27 3.93 2.62 5.82
CA ALA A 27 4.30 1.26 6.21
C ALA A 27 4.30 1.09 7.73
N SER A 28 4.90 2.04 8.46
CA SER A 28 4.95 2.02 9.92
C SER A 28 3.56 2.18 10.54
N SER A 29 2.75 3.11 10.03
CA SER A 29 1.37 3.31 10.47
C SER A 29 0.51 2.06 10.26
N ILE A 30 0.62 1.42 9.09
CA ILE A 30 -0.09 0.18 8.77
C ILE A 30 0.37 -0.95 9.69
N ALA A 31 1.68 -1.15 9.86
CA ALA A 31 2.21 -2.20 10.72
C ALA A 31 1.74 -2.04 12.17
N MET A 32 1.73 -0.80 12.69
CA MET A 32 1.20 -0.48 14.01
C MET A 32 -0.28 -0.84 14.13
N LYS A 33 -1.13 -0.44 13.17
CA LYS A 33 -2.56 -0.76 13.21
C LYS A 33 -2.84 -2.25 13.09
N ILE A 34 -2.06 -2.97 12.27
CA ILE A 34 -2.14 -4.44 12.19
C ILE A 34 -1.74 -5.05 13.54
N GLY A 35 -0.67 -4.57 14.16
CA GLY A 35 -0.25 -4.99 15.50
C GLY A 35 -1.36 -4.80 16.52
N MET A 36 -1.89 -3.58 16.64
CA MET A 36 -2.97 -3.25 17.57
C MET A 36 -4.22 -4.10 17.35
N ALA A 37 -4.62 -4.32 16.10
CA ALA A 37 -5.80 -5.13 15.79
C ALA A 37 -5.68 -6.60 16.22
N ASN A 38 -4.45 -7.11 16.38
CA ASN A 38 -4.16 -8.51 16.73
C ASN A 38 -3.59 -8.67 18.14
N ASP A 39 -3.31 -7.57 18.86
CA ASP A 39 -2.89 -7.58 20.26
C ASP A 39 -4.09 -7.84 21.18
N ASP A 40 -3.89 -8.65 22.22
CA ASP A 40 -4.99 -9.07 23.11
C ASP A 40 -5.61 -7.91 23.91
N LEU A 41 -4.85 -6.84 24.18
CA LEU A 41 -5.33 -5.67 24.94
C LEU A 41 -6.02 -4.63 24.06
N THR A 42 -5.64 -4.52 22.78
CA THR A 42 -6.19 -3.51 21.85
C THR A 42 -6.98 -4.11 20.69
N LYS A 43 -7.35 -5.39 20.81
CA LYS A 43 -7.94 -6.21 19.75
C LYS A 43 -9.11 -5.52 19.05
N ASP A 44 -8.99 -5.41 17.73
CA ASP A 44 -10.06 -4.96 16.85
C ASP A 44 -10.59 -6.17 16.07
N VAL A 45 -11.70 -6.76 16.54
CA VAL A 45 -12.28 -7.99 15.96
C VAL A 45 -12.63 -7.81 14.49
N ARG A 46 -12.91 -6.59 14.02
CA ARG A 46 -13.23 -6.33 12.61
C ARG A 46 -11.99 -6.35 11.73
N ARG A 47 -10.84 -5.95 12.27
CA ARG A 47 -9.56 -5.82 11.54
C ARG A 47 -8.60 -6.96 11.80
N GLN A 48 -8.89 -7.80 12.79
CA GLN A 48 -8.05 -8.91 13.18
C GLN A 48 -7.79 -9.82 11.97
N ASN A 49 -6.54 -10.22 11.77
CA ASN A 49 -6.13 -11.08 10.66
C ASN A 49 -6.56 -10.58 9.27
N GLN A 50 -6.69 -9.28 9.04
CA GLN A 50 -6.95 -8.69 7.72
C GLN A 50 -5.73 -7.96 7.16
N GLU A 51 -5.61 -7.91 5.83
CA GLU A 51 -4.76 -6.93 5.17
C GLU A 51 -5.32 -5.52 5.39
N LEU A 52 -4.48 -4.60 5.83
CA LEU A 52 -4.82 -3.18 5.96
C LEU A 52 -4.06 -2.38 4.90
N GLY A 53 -4.61 -1.26 4.45
CA GLY A 53 -3.90 -0.45 3.48
C GLY A 53 -4.34 1.00 3.42
N ALA A 54 -3.63 1.74 2.58
CA ALA A 54 -3.78 3.17 2.37
C ALA A 54 -3.15 3.57 1.04
N VAL A 55 -3.34 4.82 0.62
CA VAL A 55 -2.77 5.38 -0.61
C VAL A 55 -1.82 6.52 -0.31
N ILE A 56 -0.82 6.67 -1.16
CA ILE A 56 0.04 7.85 -1.25
C ILE A 56 -0.48 8.69 -2.41
N TYR A 57 -0.70 9.98 -2.19
CA TYR A 57 -1.18 10.89 -3.24
C TYR A 57 -0.33 12.16 -3.31
N HIS A 58 -0.30 12.76 -4.50
CA HIS A 58 0.28 14.08 -4.68
C HIS A 58 -0.56 15.13 -3.96
N ARG A 59 0.12 16.00 -3.22
CA ARG A 59 -0.52 17.16 -2.62
C ARG A 59 -0.97 18.09 -3.74
N SER A 60 -2.28 18.38 -3.83
CA SER A 60 -2.77 19.45 -4.71
C SER A 60 -2.07 20.76 -4.33
N ALA A 61 -1.39 21.38 -5.30
CA ALA A 61 -0.68 22.63 -5.07
C ALA A 61 -1.70 23.74 -4.79
N ASN A 62 -1.85 24.17 -3.53
CA ASN A 62 -2.17 25.55 -3.18
C ASN A 62 -1.80 25.89 -1.72
N PRO A 63 -1.46 27.15 -1.43
CA PRO A 63 -0.23 27.48 -0.73
C PRO A 63 -0.48 27.93 0.71
N VAL A 64 0.53 27.78 1.57
CA VAL A 64 1.13 28.85 2.41
C VAL A 64 2.11 28.19 3.39
N GLY A 65 3.37 28.60 3.29
CA GLY A 65 4.28 28.71 4.44
C GLY A 65 4.96 27.46 4.99
N SER A 66 4.77 26.26 4.43
CA SER A 66 5.48 25.07 4.91
C SER A 66 6.00 24.25 3.73
N ARG A 67 7.26 23.81 3.85
CA ARG A 67 8.07 23.05 2.86
C ARG A 67 7.24 22.20 1.89
N PRO A 68 7.64 22.10 0.60
CA PRO A 68 6.89 21.30 -0.38
C PRO A 68 6.91 19.82 0.01
N VAL A 69 5.87 19.37 0.70
CA VAL A 69 5.58 17.95 0.91
C VAL A 69 4.93 17.47 -0.39
N ARG A 70 5.73 16.84 -1.26
CA ARG A 70 5.30 16.34 -2.58
C ARG A 70 4.25 15.21 -2.48
N TYR A 71 4.22 14.52 -1.34
CA TYR A 71 3.40 13.33 -1.11
C TYR A 71 2.69 13.40 0.25
N GLU A 72 1.39 13.16 0.25
CA GLU A 72 0.60 12.93 1.46
C GLU A 72 0.13 11.47 1.51
N VAL A 73 -0.23 11.01 2.71
CA VAL A 73 -0.67 9.64 2.94
C VAL A 73 -2.09 9.64 3.48
N SER A 74 -2.93 8.74 2.96
CA SER A 74 -4.28 8.57 3.47
C SER A 74 -4.27 7.91 4.85
N ARG A 75 -5.43 7.92 5.52
CA ARG A 75 -5.63 7.09 6.72
C ARG A 75 -5.59 5.61 6.33
N VAL A 76 -5.07 4.79 7.24
CA VAL A 76 -5.07 3.32 7.12
C VAL A 76 -6.47 2.77 7.38
N GLY A 77 -7.01 2.06 6.39
CA GLY A 77 -8.30 1.38 6.41
C GLY A 77 -8.21 -0.13 6.21
N THR A 78 -9.37 -0.78 6.25
CA THR A 78 -9.58 -2.20 5.88
C THR A 78 -9.99 -2.31 4.42
N ASP A 79 -9.90 -3.51 3.85
CA ASP A 79 -10.57 -3.86 2.58
C ASP A 79 -10.04 -3.20 1.30
N VAL A 80 -8.81 -2.71 1.31
CA VAL A 80 -8.17 -2.16 0.09
C VAL A 80 -8.20 -3.13 -1.12
N PRO A 81 -8.11 -4.48 -0.93
CA PRO A 81 -8.27 -5.45 -2.02
C PRO A 81 -9.73 -5.88 -2.32
N LEU A 82 -10.68 -5.59 -1.44
CA LEU A 82 -12.03 -6.16 -1.47
C LEU A 82 -13.07 -5.04 -1.58
N MET A 83 -13.80 -5.04 -2.70
CA MET A 83 -14.83 -4.05 -3.07
C MET A 83 -15.69 -3.56 -1.89
N GLY A 84 -15.33 -2.39 -1.33
CA GLY A 84 -16.14 -1.68 -0.36
C GLY A 84 -16.35 -0.24 -0.83
N ARG A 85 -17.58 0.15 -1.12
CA ARG A 85 -17.95 1.58 -1.21
C ARG A 85 -17.71 2.20 0.17
N VAL A 86 -17.12 3.39 0.22
CA VAL A 86 -16.83 4.08 1.48
C VAL A 86 -17.26 5.55 1.45
N GLY A 87 -18.02 5.92 2.48
CA GLY A 87 -18.50 7.28 2.76
C GLY A 87 -17.54 8.10 3.63
N GLU A 88 -17.62 9.41 3.42
CA GLU A 88 -16.68 10.49 3.78
C GLU A 88 -16.37 10.69 5.28
N GLN A 89 -16.93 9.91 6.21
CA GLN A 89 -16.92 10.32 7.63
C GLN A 89 -15.94 9.59 8.56
N ASN A 90 -15.32 8.45 8.18
CA ASN A 90 -14.54 7.66 9.16
C ASN A 90 -13.19 7.10 8.68
N GLY A 91 -12.61 7.66 7.61
CA GLY A 91 -11.22 7.32 7.21
C GLY A 91 -11.04 5.87 6.76
N PHE A 92 -11.98 5.41 5.93
CA PHE A 92 -11.98 4.07 5.36
C PHE A 92 -11.48 4.09 3.90
N ALA A 93 -11.08 2.93 3.38
CA ALA A 93 -10.34 2.77 2.13
C ALA A 93 -11.19 2.96 0.87
N THR A 94 -10.64 3.75 -0.03
CA THR A 94 -11.10 4.00 -1.40
C THR A 94 -11.20 2.69 -2.17
N SER A 95 -12.31 2.49 -2.90
CA SER A 95 -12.50 1.30 -3.74
C SER A 95 -11.53 1.32 -4.93
N TYR A 96 -11.12 0.16 -5.49
CA TYR A 96 -10.24 0.16 -6.67
C TYR A 96 -10.74 1.02 -7.85
N PRO A 97 -12.07 1.14 -8.12
CA PRO A 97 -12.57 2.05 -9.16
C PRO A 97 -12.28 3.52 -8.86
N GLU A 98 -12.32 3.94 -7.60
CA GLU A 98 -12.03 5.32 -7.21
C GLU A 98 -10.51 5.59 -7.25
N ILE A 99 -9.70 4.64 -6.76
CA ILE A 99 -8.23 4.72 -6.84
C ILE A 99 -7.78 4.87 -8.30
N SER A 100 -8.35 4.06 -9.19
CA SER A 100 -7.97 4.07 -10.62
C SER A 100 -8.32 5.37 -11.34
N LYS A 101 -9.32 6.11 -10.84
CA LYS A 101 -9.82 7.36 -11.44
C LYS A 101 -9.17 8.60 -10.85
N ASP A 102 -8.59 8.50 -9.66
CA ASP A 102 -7.91 9.62 -9.02
C ASP A 102 -6.47 9.75 -9.55
N GLU A 103 -6.25 10.78 -10.35
CA GLU A 103 -4.94 11.11 -10.92
C GLU A 103 -3.93 11.55 -9.86
N ASN A 104 -4.39 11.97 -8.67
CA ASN A 104 -3.50 12.36 -7.58
C ASN A 104 -2.93 11.14 -6.85
N VAL A 105 -3.57 9.97 -6.94
CA VAL A 105 -3.04 8.76 -6.28
C VAL A 105 -1.79 8.29 -7.01
N VAL A 106 -0.68 8.19 -6.28
CA VAL A 106 0.64 7.79 -6.76
C VAL A 106 0.86 6.29 -6.57
N ALA A 107 0.51 5.77 -5.39
CA ALA A 107 0.74 4.39 -5.03
C ALA A 107 -0.26 3.89 -3.99
N VAL A 108 -0.47 2.57 -3.97
CA VAL A 108 -1.23 1.86 -2.93
C VAL A 108 -0.24 1.14 -2.03
N VAL A 109 -0.44 1.20 -0.71
CA VAL A 109 0.38 0.49 0.28
C VAL A 109 -0.50 -0.45 1.08
N ILE A 110 -0.13 -1.73 1.12
CA ILE A 110 -0.87 -2.80 1.78
C ILE A 110 0.03 -3.50 2.80
N GLY A 111 -0.38 -3.49 4.06
CA GLY A 111 0.18 -4.34 5.10
C GLY A 111 -0.36 -5.75 5.01
N LEU A 112 0.55 -6.72 4.90
CA LEU A 112 0.23 -8.13 4.92
C LEU A 112 -0.20 -8.57 6.31
N ARG A 113 -1.06 -9.59 6.37
CA ARG A 113 -1.53 -10.19 7.63
C ARG A 113 -0.35 -10.73 8.46
N PRO A 114 -0.42 -10.71 9.81
CA PRO A 114 0.68 -11.15 10.68
C PRO A 114 1.19 -12.57 10.43
N ASN A 115 0.30 -13.47 10.01
CA ASN A 115 0.59 -14.87 9.72
C ASN A 115 0.97 -15.14 8.26
N THR A 116 1.14 -14.10 7.44
CA THR A 116 1.57 -14.24 6.05
C THR A 116 2.98 -14.83 6.03
N ARG A 117 3.16 -15.92 5.30
CA ARG A 117 4.47 -16.55 5.08
C ARG A 117 5.01 -16.16 3.72
N LEU A 118 6.32 -15.92 3.65
CA LEU A 118 7.00 -15.53 2.41
C LEU A 118 6.72 -16.51 1.26
N HIS A 119 6.84 -17.81 1.50
CA HIS A 119 6.60 -18.83 0.48
C HIS A 119 5.15 -18.84 -0.04
N ILE A 120 4.17 -18.52 0.81
CA ILE A 120 2.75 -18.42 0.41
C ILE A 120 2.56 -17.21 -0.51
N LEU A 121 3.16 -16.07 -0.13
CA LEU A 121 3.05 -14.83 -0.89
C LEU A 121 3.62 -14.99 -2.32
N THR A 122 4.69 -15.77 -2.47
CA THR A 122 5.34 -16.04 -3.75
C THR A 122 4.71 -17.18 -4.56
N MET A 123 3.69 -17.87 -4.04
CA MET A 123 2.97 -18.91 -4.81
C MET A 123 2.27 -18.29 -6.03
N PRO A 124 2.16 -19.01 -7.17
CA PRO A 124 1.53 -18.49 -8.39
C PRO A 124 0.14 -17.87 -8.15
N ASN A 125 -0.72 -18.55 -7.39
CA ASN A 125 -2.08 -18.06 -7.11
C ASN A 125 -2.09 -16.73 -6.34
N ARG A 126 -1.17 -16.56 -5.38
CA ARG A 126 -1.07 -15.33 -4.57
C ARG A 126 -0.39 -14.21 -5.33
N LYS A 127 0.66 -14.53 -6.10
CA LYS A 127 1.28 -13.58 -7.03
C LYS A 127 0.25 -13.06 -8.04
N ASN A 128 -0.50 -13.95 -8.68
CA ASN A 128 -1.53 -13.58 -9.66
C ASN A 128 -2.65 -12.73 -9.04
N PHE A 129 -3.04 -13.00 -7.79
CA PHE A 129 -3.98 -12.15 -7.07
C PHE A 129 -3.49 -10.69 -7.00
N TRP A 130 -2.25 -10.49 -6.58
CA TRP A 130 -1.68 -9.14 -6.44
C TRP A 130 -1.45 -8.46 -7.79
N LEU A 131 -1.02 -9.21 -8.81
CA LEU A 131 -0.90 -8.71 -10.17
C LEU A 131 -2.26 -8.22 -10.70
N ASN A 132 -3.30 -9.04 -10.55
CA ASN A 132 -4.67 -8.66 -10.94
C ASN A 132 -5.17 -7.45 -10.17
N TYR A 133 -4.83 -7.35 -8.88
CA TYR A 133 -5.18 -6.20 -8.05
C TYR A 133 -4.48 -4.93 -8.55
N ALA A 134 -3.16 -4.96 -8.76
CA ALA A 134 -2.37 -3.84 -9.27
C ALA A 134 -2.90 -3.35 -10.63
N ASN A 135 -3.28 -4.28 -11.51
CA ASN A 135 -3.88 -3.96 -12.80
C ASN A 135 -5.25 -3.26 -12.65
N ARG A 136 -6.06 -3.64 -11.64
CA ARG A 136 -7.37 -3.02 -11.39
C ARG A 136 -7.26 -1.62 -10.81
N VAL A 137 -6.30 -1.37 -9.91
CA VAL A 137 -6.06 -0.03 -9.37
C VAL A 137 -5.31 0.86 -10.35
N ASN A 138 -4.64 0.28 -11.35
CA ASN A 138 -3.81 0.99 -12.33
C ASN A 138 -2.76 1.90 -11.66
N ARG A 139 -2.18 1.42 -10.56
CA ARG A 139 -1.16 2.11 -9.75
C ARG A 139 -0.17 1.10 -9.19
N PRO A 140 1.08 1.50 -8.90
CA PRO A 140 2.01 0.67 -8.14
C PRO A 140 1.43 0.27 -6.78
N VAL A 141 1.55 -1.02 -6.44
CA VAL A 141 1.11 -1.56 -5.15
C VAL A 141 2.33 -2.03 -4.35
N PHE A 142 2.53 -1.45 -3.18
CA PHE A 142 3.57 -1.84 -2.24
C PHE A 142 2.99 -2.77 -1.18
N LEU A 143 3.47 -4.01 -1.14
CA LEU A 143 3.13 -4.94 -0.06
C LEU A 143 4.19 -4.84 1.03
N VAL A 144 3.75 -4.58 2.26
CA VAL A 144 4.60 -4.40 3.43
C VAL A 144 4.36 -5.55 4.39
N GLY A 145 5.42 -6.29 4.72
CA GLY A 145 5.36 -7.35 5.70
C GLY A 145 5.18 -6.82 7.12
N THR A 146 4.42 -7.56 7.92
CA THR A 146 4.23 -7.32 9.36
C THR A 146 4.62 -8.56 10.15
N GLY A 147 4.79 -8.43 11.47
CA GLY A 147 5.17 -9.55 12.34
C GLY A 147 6.45 -10.23 11.86
N GLN A 148 6.36 -11.52 11.50
CA GLN A 148 7.49 -12.32 11.01
C GLN A 148 8.09 -11.83 9.68
N LEU A 149 7.36 -11.01 8.93
CA LEU A 149 7.83 -10.39 7.69
C LEU A 149 8.16 -8.90 7.85
N ALA A 150 8.27 -8.39 9.08
CA ALA A 150 8.64 -6.99 9.30
C ALA A 150 9.93 -6.62 8.53
N GLY A 151 9.91 -5.48 7.85
CA GLY A 151 11.00 -5.02 6.99
C GLY A 151 11.02 -5.62 5.58
N VAL A 152 10.22 -6.65 5.30
CA VAL A 152 10.07 -7.17 3.93
C VAL A 152 9.10 -6.30 3.15
N ARG A 153 9.48 -5.90 1.94
CA ARG A 153 8.61 -5.14 1.02
C ARG A 153 8.60 -5.76 -0.37
N PHE A 154 7.46 -5.66 -1.04
CA PHE A 154 7.32 -5.99 -2.45
C PHE A 154 6.72 -4.82 -3.19
N ILE A 155 7.07 -4.69 -4.46
CA ILE A 155 6.33 -3.87 -5.41
C ILE A 155 5.63 -4.77 -6.43
N VAL A 156 4.39 -4.40 -6.74
CA VAL A 156 3.56 -5.05 -7.74
C VAL A 156 3.06 -4.00 -8.72
N HIS A 157 3.50 -4.08 -9.96
CA HIS A 157 3.14 -3.13 -11.02
C HIS A 157 3.48 -3.69 -12.40
N ASN A 158 2.64 -3.42 -13.42
CA ASN A 158 2.85 -3.82 -14.81
C ASN A 158 3.30 -5.28 -14.98
N GLU A 159 2.50 -6.22 -14.44
CA GLU A 159 2.77 -7.67 -14.46
C GLU A 159 3.99 -8.14 -13.66
N GLN A 160 4.67 -7.23 -12.96
CA GLN A 160 5.83 -7.55 -12.13
C GLN A 160 5.43 -7.69 -10.66
N PHE A 161 6.10 -8.61 -9.99
CA PHE A 161 6.01 -8.83 -8.56
C PHE A 161 7.43 -9.05 -8.06
N GLU A 162 7.99 -8.04 -7.39
CA GLU A 162 9.40 -8.02 -7.03
C GLU A 162 9.58 -7.65 -5.57
N ARG A 163 10.56 -8.29 -4.93
CA ARG A 163 10.94 -7.95 -3.56
C ARG A 163 11.89 -6.76 -3.60
N LEU A 164 11.58 -5.73 -2.84
CA LEU A 164 12.48 -4.59 -2.62
C LEU A 164 13.54 -5.02 -1.60
N ARG A 165 14.81 -4.68 -1.88
CA ARG A 165 15.95 -4.94 -1.00
C ARG A 165 16.16 -3.78 -0.04
#